data_AF-A0AB34BJN2-F1
#
_entry.id   AF-A0AB34BJN2-F1
#
_cell.length_a   1.000
_cell.length_b   1.000
_cell.length_c   1.000
_cell.angle_alpha   90.00
_cell.angle_beta   90.00
_cell.angle_gamma   90.00
#
_symmetry.space_group_name_H-M   'P 1'
#
loop_
_entity.id
_entity.type
_entity.pdbx_description
1 polymer ?
#
loop_
_entity_poly.entity_id
_entity_poly.type
_entity_poly.pdbx_seq_one_letter_code
_entity_poly.pdbx_strand_id
1 'polypeptide(L)'
;AEDTAADVCSVFEGFMDFLSAATLGLATSDSLVLNSVANVGKAVKHLDGYGRIDCFLDRDEAGRRTLEALKGHYGGRVCDRSALYDGCKDLNEYLQLTAKKEMNNNLKIKRQ
;
A
#
# COMPACT_ATOMS: atom_id res chain seq x y z
N ALA A 1 19.55 -20.55 10.86
CA ALA A 1 18.65 -19.64 11.59
C ALA A 1 17.87 -18.91 10.51
N GLU A 2 16.71 -19.45 10.13
CA GLU A 2 15.77 -18.72 9.29
C GLU A 2 15.30 -17.55 10.13
N ASP A 3 15.71 -16.36 9.72
CA ASP A 3 15.19 -15.09 10.20
C ASP A 3 13.67 -15.22 10.14
N THR A 4 13.03 -15.34 11.30
CA THR A 4 11.57 -15.33 11.40
C THR A 4 11.12 -13.99 10.86
N ALA A 5 10.85 -13.94 9.55
CA ALA A 5 10.13 -12.87 8.93
C ALA A 5 8.86 -12.73 9.76
N ALA A 6 8.82 -11.73 10.65
CA ALA A 6 7.59 -11.41 11.35
C ALA A 6 6.55 -11.25 10.24
N ASP A 7 5.55 -12.12 10.17
CA ASP A 7 4.61 -12.17 9.05
C ASP A 7 4.13 -10.74 8.79
N VAL A 8 4.55 -10.19 7.64
CA VAL A 8 4.25 -8.81 7.25
C VAL A 8 3.05 -8.88 6.34
N CYS A 9 1.95 -8.26 6.75
CA CYS A 9 0.78 -8.10 5.89
C CYS A 9 0.74 -6.70 5.28
N SER A 10 0.68 -6.64 3.95
CA SER A 10 0.41 -5.42 3.20
C SER A 10 -1.10 -5.24 3.00
N VAL A 11 -1.65 -4.15 3.52
CA VAL A 11 -3.09 -3.85 3.43
C VAL A 11 -3.33 -2.78 2.38
N PHE A 12 -4.21 -3.07 1.42
CA PHE A 12 -4.58 -2.18 0.33
C PHE A 12 -6.04 -1.78 0.45
N GLU A 13 -6.35 -0.51 0.20
CA GLU A 13 -7.72 0.01 0.22
C GLU A 13 -8.57 -0.57 -0.92
N GLY A 14 -8.05 -0.49 -2.15
CA GLY A 14 -8.68 -1.00 -3.36
C GLY A 14 -7.88 -2.09 -4.07
N PHE A 15 -8.56 -2.82 -4.95
CA PHE A 15 -7.91 -3.82 -5.81
C PHE A 15 -6.93 -3.19 -6.80
N MET A 16 -7.21 -1.96 -7.25
CA MET A 16 -6.31 -1.22 -8.15
C MET A 16 -4.99 -0.86 -7.46
N ASP A 17 -5.01 -0.56 -6.17
CA ASP A 17 -3.79 -0.26 -5.40
C ASP A 17 -2.91 -1.50 -5.27
N PHE A 18 -3.54 -2.66 -5.03
CA PHE A 18 -2.83 -3.93 -5.01
C PHE A 18 -2.16 -4.23 -6.35
N LEU A 19 -2.87 -4.11 -7.48
CA LEU A 19 -2.28 -4.30 -8.81
C LEU A 19 -1.15 -3.31 -9.06
N SER A 20 -1.31 -2.06 -8.60
CA SER A 20 -0.29 -1.02 -8.75
C SER A 20 0.95 -1.34 -7.94
N ALA A 21 0.79 -1.74 -6.68
CA ALA A 21 1.88 -2.20 -5.83
C ALA A 21 2.57 -3.46 -6.39
N ALA A 22 1.82 -4.43 -6.90
CA ALA A 22 2.37 -5.61 -7.55
C ALA A 22 3.20 -5.23 -8.78
N THR A 23 2.71 -4.31 -9.60
CA THR A 23 3.44 -3.79 -10.78
C THR A 23 4.72 -3.06 -10.38
N LEU A 24 4.70 -2.32 -9.26
CA LEU A 24 5.86 -1.61 -8.72
C LEU A 24 6.82 -2.52 -7.93
N GLY A 25 6.49 -3.80 -7.73
CA GLY A 25 7.28 -4.72 -6.91
C GLY A 25 7.24 -4.40 -5.41
N LEU A 26 6.19 -3.72 -4.94
CA LEU A 26 5.96 -3.39 -3.53
C LEU A 26 5.13 -4.46 -2.80
N ALA A 27 4.29 -5.21 -3.51
CA ALA A 27 3.49 -6.31 -2.95
C ALA A 27 4.30 -7.61 -2.90
N THR A 28 5.33 -7.67 -2.05
CA THR A 28 6.26 -8.81 -1.93
C THR A 28 5.93 -9.77 -0.79
N SER A 29 4.89 -9.47 -0.01
CA SER A 29 4.47 -10.23 1.17
C SER A 29 2.95 -10.47 1.14
N ASP A 30 2.41 -11.12 2.16
CA ASP A 30 0.98 -11.40 2.28
C ASP A 30 0.18 -10.11 2.10
N SER A 31 -0.79 -10.16 1.20
CA SER A 31 -1.51 -8.98 0.75
C SER A 31 -2.99 -9.12 1.03
N LEU A 32 -3.57 -8.12 1.68
CA LEU A 32 -4.98 -8.07 2.01
C LEU A 32 -5.61 -6.84 1.35
N VAL A 33 -6.63 -7.09 0.52
CA VAL A 33 -7.38 -6.03 -0.17
C VAL A 33 -8.71 -5.82 0.54
N LEU A 34 -8.93 -4.61 1.07
CA LEU A 34 -10.16 -4.26 1.79
C LEU A 34 -11.38 -4.18 0.85
N ASN A 35 -11.16 -3.82 -0.41
CA ASN A 35 -12.20 -3.56 -1.40
C ASN A 35 -13.14 -2.41 -0.96
N SER A 36 -12.56 -1.40 -0.30
CA SER A 36 -13.15 -0.24 0.41
C SER A 36 -12.85 -0.25 1.91
N VAL A 37 -12.53 0.94 2.46
CA VAL A 37 -12.35 1.18 3.91
C VAL A 37 -13.51 0.70 4.78
N ALA A 38 -14.72 0.58 4.22
CA ALA A 38 -15.89 0.09 4.93
C ALA A 38 -15.72 -1.35 5.45
N ASN A 39 -14.85 -2.14 4.81
CA ASN A 39 -14.59 -3.54 5.18
C ASN A 39 -13.43 -3.71 6.17
N VAL A 40 -12.80 -2.63 6.65
CA VAL A 40 -11.66 -2.72 7.58
C VAL A 40 -12.00 -3.55 8.82
N GLY A 41 -13.22 -3.45 9.36
CA GLY A 41 -13.61 -4.22 10.55
C GLY A 41 -13.59 -5.74 10.35
N LYS A 42 -13.79 -6.24 9.12
CA LYS A 42 -13.65 -7.67 8.80
C LYS A 42 -12.18 -8.05 8.58
N ALA A 43 -11.42 -7.17 7.95
CA ALA A 43 -10.01 -7.35 7.69
C ALA A 43 -9.17 -7.39 8.96
N VAL A 44 -9.49 -6.57 9.97
CA VAL A 44 -8.84 -6.57 11.28
C VAL A 44 -8.75 -8.01 11.82
N LYS A 45 -9.81 -8.80 11.77
CA LYS A 45 -9.78 -10.20 12.26
C LYS A 45 -8.73 -11.09 11.58
N HIS A 46 -8.39 -10.80 10.32
CA HIS A 46 -7.39 -11.53 9.56
C HIS A 46 -5.98 -11.00 9.83
N LEU A 47 -5.86 -9.73 10.21
CA LEU A 47 -4.60 -9.05 10.51
C LEU A 47 -4.06 -9.36 11.92
N ASP A 48 -4.85 -9.97 12.80
CA ASP A 48 -4.49 -10.18 14.21
C ASP A 48 -3.30 -11.14 14.40
N GLY A 49 -3.09 -12.06 13.45
CA GLY A 49 -1.97 -13.00 13.44
C GLY A 49 -0.64 -12.40 12.97
N TYR A 50 -0.65 -11.21 12.38
CA TYR A 50 0.55 -10.62 11.77
C TYR A 50 1.33 -9.76 12.76
N GLY A 51 2.67 -9.90 12.73
CA GLY A 51 3.57 -9.13 13.58
C GLY A 51 3.74 -7.68 13.11
N ARG A 52 3.58 -7.45 11.81
CA ARG A 52 3.69 -6.14 11.18
C ARG A 52 2.65 -5.96 10.09
N ILE A 53 2.05 -4.77 10.04
CA ILE A 53 1.00 -4.43 9.09
C ILE A 53 1.42 -3.17 8.35
N ASP A 54 1.71 -3.30 7.05
CA ASP A 54 2.08 -2.20 6.18
C ASP A 54 0.83 -1.71 5.44
N CYS A 55 0.35 -0.50 5.75
CA CYS A 55 -0.89 0.04 5.20
C CYS A 55 -0.62 0.94 3.99
N PHE A 56 -1.19 0.58 2.85
CA PHE A 56 -1.24 1.33 1.60
C PHE A 56 -2.67 1.81 1.36
N LEU A 57 -3.03 2.89 2.05
CA LEU A 57 -4.38 3.48 2.02
C LEU A 57 -4.39 4.78 1.22
N ASP A 58 -5.55 5.16 0.70
CA ASP A 58 -5.69 6.41 -0.05
C ASP A 58 -5.44 7.60 0.88
N ARG A 59 -4.84 8.66 0.34
CA ARG A 59 -4.59 9.90 1.11
C ARG A 59 -5.80 10.82 1.15
N ASP A 60 -6.98 10.24 1.31
CA ASP A 60 -8.20 10.98 1.57
C ASP A 60 -8.56 10.96 3.07
N GLU A 61 -9.77 11.42 3.41
CA GLU A 61 -10.23 11.38 4.81
C GLU A 61 -10.55 9.95 5.27
N ALA A 62 -11.03 9.11 4.36
CA ALA A 62 -11.43 7.73 4.64
C ALA A 62 -10.22 6.84 4.93
N GLY A 63 -9.17 6.91 4.10
CA GLY A 63 -7.93 6.18 4.30
C GLY A 63 -7.21 6.63 5.58
N ARG A 64 -7.14 7.94 5.86
CA ARG A 64 -6.56 8.46 7.12
C ARG A 64 -7.32 7.98 8.35
N ARG A 65 -8.66 8.03 8.34
CA ARG A 65 -9.48 7.49 9.43
C ARG A 65 -9.24 5.99 9.66
N THR A 66 -9.09 5.24 8.58
CA THR A 66 -8.83 3.80 8.61
C THR A 66 -7.46 3.50 9.19
N LEU A 67 -6.43 4.26 8.78
CA LEU A 67 -5.09 4.15 9.33
C LEU A 67 -5.07 4.41 10.84
N GLU A 68 -5.73 5.46 11.31
CA GLU A 68 -5.81 5.80 12.73
C GLU A 68 -6.57 4.73 13.53
N ALA A 69 -7.64 4.16 12.97
CA ALA A 69 -8.35 3.03 13.58
C ALA A 69 -7.44 1.79 13.70
N LEU A 70 -6.66 1.48 12.66
CA LEU A 70 -5.70 0.37 12.68
C LEU A 70 -4.58 0.63 13.69
N LYS A 71 -4.00 1.84 13.71
CA LYS A 71 -2.99 2.22 14.72
C LYS A 71 -3.54 2.16 16.14
N GLY A 72 -4.79 2.57 16.36
CA GLY A 72 -5.46 2.43 17.66
C GLY A 72 -5.61 0.98 18.10
N HIS A 73 -5.87 0.05 17.17
CA HIS A 73 -6.07 -1.37 17.47
C HIS A 73 -4.76 -2.16 17.60
N TYR A 74 -3.79 -1.88 16.73
CA TYR A 74 -2.55 -2.66 16.60
C TYR A 74 -1.30 -1.96 17.12
N GLY A 75 -1.39 -0.67 17.45
CA GLY A 75 -0.30 0.14 17.98
C GLY A 75 0.84 0.29 16.97
N GLY A 76 2.07 0.16 17.48
CA GLY A 76 3.30 0.29 16.68
C GLY A 76 3.53 -0.80 15.64
N ARG A 77 2.64 -1.80 15.53
CA ARG A 77 2.69 -2.82 14.47
C ARG A 77 2.27 -2.26 13.11
N VAL A 78 1.53 -1.16 13.09
CA VAL A 78 1.02 -0.53 11.86
C VAL A 78 2.03 0.47 11.33
N CYS A 79 2.46 0.26 10.10
CA CYS A 79 3.34 1.14 9.36
C CYS A 79 2.56 1.82 8.24
N ASP A 80 2.57 3.15 8.24
CA ASP A 80 2.00 3.94 7.16
C ASP A 80 2.96 3.95 5.96
N ARG A 81 2.54 3.35 4.85
CA ARG A 81 3.30 3.35 3.59
C ARG A 81 2.80 4.41 2.61
N SER A 82 1.79 5.20 2.99
CA SER A 82 1.29 6.28 2.15
C SER A 82 2.32 7.36 1.88
N ALA A 83 3.34 7.50 2.73
CA ALA A 83 4.47 8.39 2.52
C ALA A 83 5.31 8.06 1.26
N LEU A 84 5.27 6.81 0.75
CA LEU A 84 6.05 6.43 -0.44
C LEU A 84 5.59 7.15 -1.71
N TYR A 85 4.30 7.41 -1.81
CA TYR A 85 3.69 8.06 -2.97
C TYR A 85 3.33 9.50 -2.68
N ASP A 86 4.10 10.21 -1.84
CA ASP A 86 3.84 11.61 -1.48
C ASP A 86 3.63 12.50 -2.73
N GLY A 87 2.60 13.34 -2.70
CA GLY A 87 2.06 14.06 -3.86
C GLY A 87 1.02 13.34 -4.76
N CYS A 88 0.82 12.02 -4.66
CA CYS A 88 -0.21 11.24 -5.39
C CYS A 88 -1.41 10.84 -4.50
N LYS A 89 -2.64 10.82 -5.01
CA LYS A 89 -3.80 10.41 -4.20
C LYS A 89 -3.71 8.95 -3.73
N ASP A 90 -3.26 8.08 -4.64
CA ASP A 90 -3.25 6.63 -4.48
C ASP A 90 -2.04 5.99 -5.21
N LEU A 91 -1.86 4.68 -5.02
CA LEU A 91 -0.76 3.94 -5.64
C LEU A 91 -0.90 3.88 -7.17
N ASN A 92 -2.12 3.89 -7.68
CA ASN A 92 -2.40 3.84 -9.10
C ASN A 92 -1.98 5.15 -9.82
N GLU A 93 -2.19 6.32 -9.20
CA GLU A 93 -1.68 7.59 -9.68
C GLU A 93 -0.15 7.64 -9.66
N TYR A 94 0.47 7.11 -8.60
CA TYR A 94 1.92 6.99 -8.50
C TYR A 94 2.51 6.09 -9.60
N LEU A 95 1.89 4.93 -9.86
CA LEU A 95 2.30 4.04 -10.96
C LEU A 95 2.19 4.76 -12.30
N GLN A 96 1.09 5.47 -12.57
CA GLN A 96 0.91 6.22 -13.82
C GLN A 96 1.98 7.30 -13.99
N LEU A 97 2.35 8.02 -12.93
CA LEU A 97 3.42 9.01 -12.99
C LEU A 97 4.78 8.37 -13.27
N THR A 98 5.04 7.21 -12.66
CA THR A 98 6.27 6.44 -12.88
C THR A 98 6.35 5.96 -14.33
N ALA A 99 5.27 5.37 -14.86
CA ALA A 99 5.18 4.95 -16.25
C ALA A 99 5.33 6.12 -17.25
N LYS A 100 4.75 7.29 -16.95
CA LYS A 100 4.90 8.50 -17.78
C LYS A 100 6.34 9.03 -17.77
N LYS A 101 7.05 8.96 -16.63
CA LYS A 101 8.46 9.34 -16.55
C LYS A 101 9.33 8.44 -17.42
N GLU A 102 9.11 7.13 -17.36
CA GLU A 102 9.80 6.15 -18.21
C GLU A 102 9.59 6.43 -19.71
N MET A 103 8.36 6.71 -20.15
CA MET A 103 8.10 7.09 -21.54
C MET A 103 8.81 8.39 -21.94
N ASN A 104 8.77 9.43 -21.10
CA ASN A 104 9.43 10.69 -21.39
C ASN A 104 10.96 10.56 -21.46
N ASN A 105 11.56 9.73 -20.62
CA ASN A 105 12.99 9.44 -20.67
C ASN A 105 13.35 8.70 -21.96
N ASN A 106 12.55 7.72 -22.37
CA ASN A 106 12.76 6.98 -23.62
C ASN A 106 12.58 7.85 -24.88
N LEU A 107 11.69 8.85 -24.86
CA LEU A 107 11.56 9.82 -25.96
C LEU A 107 12.76 10.79 -26.05
N LYS A 108 13.38 11.16 -24.93
CA LYS A 108 14.59 12.00 -24.94
C LYS A 108 15.80 11.27 -25.53
N ILE A 109 15.95 9.98 -25.22
CA ILE A 109 17.05 9.15 -25.75
C ILE A 109 16.92 8.94 -27.26
N LYS A 110 15.69 8.84 -27.80
CA LYS A 110 15.46 8.70 -29.26
C LYS A 110 15.57 9.99 -30.07
N ARG A 111 15.73 11.15 -29.43
CA ARG A 111 15.88 12.46 -30.10
C ARG A 111 17.31 13.01 -30.05
N GLN A 112 18.28 12.22 -29.58
CA GLN A 112 19.70 12.51 -29.63
C GLN A 112 20.39 11.63 -30.67
#